data_AF-A0A9D0VKY6-F1
#
_entry.id   AF-A0A9D0VKY6-F1
#
_cell.length_a   1.000
_cell.length_b   1.000
_cell.length_c   1.000
_cell.angle_alpha   90.00
_cell.angle_beta   90.00
_cell.angle_gamma   90.00
#
_symmetry.space_group_name_H-M   'P 1'
#
loop_
_entity.id
_entity.type
_entity.pdbx_description
1 polymer ?
#
loop_
_entity_poly.entity_id
_entity_poly.type
_entity_poly.pdbx_seq_one_letter_code
_entity_poly.pdbx_strand_id
1 'polypeptide(L)'
;MRFRGNEHTGRGIRIAIIDSGIDPTDPRLGGVTIEGWSIKLEATGHAALSNDFEDQNGHGTEIAAAVHKLAPEATLVGVKIMGERLRTSAELMAAGIETSAQSGCAVINLSLGTPNMGKALLLRECVANAVDNGSVVLASAHPKGERAYPA
;
A
#
# COMPACT_ATOMS: atom_id res chain seq x y z
N MET A 1 12.95 -2.66 25.34
CA MET A 1 11.85 -3.61 25.09
C MET A 1 12.17 -4.38 23.82
N ARG A 2 12.32 -5.71 23.84
CA ARG A 2 12.61 -6.51 22.64
C ARG A 2 11.33 -7.24 22.24
N PHE A 3 10.63 -6.72 21.25
CA PHE A 3 9.47 -7.36 20.63
C PHE A 3 9.94 -8.69 20.00
N ARG A 4 9.31 -9.82 20.37
CA ARG A 4 9.68 -11.17 19.88
C ARG A 4 8.80 -11.70 18.75
N GLY A 5 7.82 -10.91 18.25
CA GLY A 5 7.05 -11.22 17.05
C GLY A 5 5.92 -12.26 17.20
N ASN A 6 5.81 -12.96 18.33
CA ASN A 6 4.88 -14.09 18.47
C ASN A 6 3.68 -13.83 19.40
N GLU A 7 3.61 -12.67 20.06
CA GLU A 7 2.51 -12.33 20.99
C GLU A 7 1.38 -11.56 20.29
N HIS A 8 1.63 -11.01 19.10
CA HIS A 8 0.66 -10.29 18.29
C HIS A 8 0.78 -10.73 16.83
N THR A 9 -0.25 -11.40 16.31
CA THR A 9 -0.25 -12.03 14.99
C THR A 9 -0.84 -11.15 13.88
N GLY A 10 -1.34 -9.96 14.23
CA GLY A 10 -2.08 -9.09 13.30
C GLY A 10 -3.54 -9.50 13.09
N ARG A 11 -4.06 -10.48 13.85
CA ARG A 11 -5.47 -10.91 13.74
C ARG A 11 -6.43 -9.73 13.82
N GLY A 12 -7.34 -9.65 12.84
CA GLY A 12 -8.36 -8.60 12.76
C GLY A 12 -7.86 -7.26 12.22
N ILE A 13 -6.57 -7.17 11.87
CA ILE A 13 -5.97 -5.98 11.26
C ILE A 13 -5.94 -6.15 9.74
N ARG A 14 -6.43 -5.13 9.03
CA ARG A 14 -6.31 -5.00 7.57
C ARG A 14 -5.12 -4.11 7.25
N ILE A 15 -4.22 -4.61 6.41
CA ILE A 15 -2.98 -3.94 6.01
C ILE A 15 -3.00 -3.72 4.50
N ALA A 16 -3.07 -2.47 4.07
CA ALA A 16 -2.97 -2.10 2.67
C ALA A 16 -1.51 -2.04 2.20
N ILE A 17 -1.24 -2.66 1.06
CA ILE A 17 0.04 -2.61 0.34
C ILE A 17 -0.25 -1.90 -0.97
N ILE A 18 0.04 -0.60 -1.00
CA ILE A 18 -0.12 0.23 -2.19
C ILE A 18 1.15 0.08 -3.03
N ASP A 19 1.09 -0.73 -4.09
CA ASP A 19 2.27 -1.11 -4.88
C ASP A 19 1.88 -1.67 -6.28
N SER A 20 2.64 -2.63 -6.83
CA SER A 20 2.44 -3.28 -8.13
C SER A 20 1.33 -4.35 -8.17
N GLY A 21 0.73 -4.65 -7.02
CA GLY A 21 -0.21 -5.74 -6.80
C GLY A 21 0.32 -6.76 -5.79
N ILE A 22 -0.43 -7.84 -5.59
CA ILE A 22 0.01 -9.02 -4.83
C ILE A 22 -0.32 -10.25 -5.66
N ASP A 23 0.63 -11.17 -5.83
CA ASP A 23 0.36 -12.52 -6.34
C ASP A 23 -0.17 -13.41 -5.20
N PRO A 24 -1.48 -13.73 -5.17
CA PRO A 24 -2.04 -14.56 -4.11
C PRO A 24 -1.63 -16.04 -4.21
N THR A 25 -0.99 -16.45 -5.31
CA THR A 25 -0.53 -17.83 -5.52
C THR A 25 0.90 -18.07 -5.04
N ASP A 26 1.61 -17.02 -4.60
CA ASP A 26 2.96 -17.15 -4.05
C ASP A 26 2.96 -18.10 -2.84
N PRO A 27 3.79 -19.17 -2.82
CA PRO A 27 3.82 -20.13 -1.73
C PRO A 27 4.11 -19.53 -0.34
N ARG A 28 4.78 -18.37 -0.29
CA ARG A 28 5.09 -17.65 0.97
C ARG A 28 3.85 -16.97 1.56
N LEU A 29 2.81 -16.79 0.77
CA LEU A 29 1.53 -16.19 1.17
C LEU A 29 0.45 -17.27 1.44
N GLY A 30 0.84 -18.54 1.52
CA GLY A 30 -0.09 -19.63 1.81
C GLY A 30 -0.83 -19.44 3.14
N GLY A 31 -2.16 -19.45 3.08
CA GLY A 31 -3.04 -19.37 4.26
C GLY A 31 -3.37 -17.95 4.74
N VAL A 32 -2.81 -16.90 4.12
CA VAL A 32 -3.21 -15.51 4.39
C VAL A 32 -4.48 -15.14 3.63
N THR A 33 -5.31 -14.30 4.23
CA THR A 33 -6.45 -13.70 3.52
C THR A 33 -5.94 -12.51 2.72
N ILE A 34 -6.09 -12.57 1.39
CA ILE A 34 -5.71 -11.50 0.47
C ILE A 34 -6.95 -11.03 -0.28
N GLU A 35 -7.18 -9.74 -0.25
CA GLU A 35 -8.16 -9.02 -1.07
C GLU A 35 -7.46 -7.82 -1.73
N GLY A 36 -8.14 -7.11 -2.62
CA GLY A 36 -7.51 -5.97 -3.25
C GLY A 36 -8.26 -5.40 -4.43
N TRP A 37 -7.69 -4.33 -4.99
CA TRP A 37 -8.15 -3.67 -6.20
C TRP A 37 -6.98 -3.02 -6.94
N SER A 38 -7.16 -2.74 -8.22
CA SER A 38 -6.32 -1.78 -8.95
C SER A 38 -6.99 -0.44 -9.08
N ILE A 39 -6.15 0.58 -9.23
CA ILE A 39 -6.56 1.95 -9.53
C ILE A 39 -5.89 2.36 -10.85
N LYS A 40 -6.69 2.83 -11.79
CA LYS A 40 -6.22 3.42 -13.05
C LYS A 40 -6.84 4.80 -13.23
N LEU A 41 -6.07 5.76 -13.73
CA LEU A 41 -6.61 7.05 -14.12
C LEU A 41 -7.26 6.92 -15.50
N GLU A 42 -8.53 7.28 -15.58
CA GLU A 42 -9.21 7.44 -16.85
C GLU A 42 -8.76 8.72 -17.56
N ALA A 43 -9.06 8.82 -18.85
CA ALA A 43 -8.81 10.03 -19.64
C ALA A 43 -9.51 11.29 -19.06
N THR A 44 -10.57 11.09 -18.26
CA THR A 44 -11.30 12.15 -17.57
C THR A 44 -10.60 12.65 -16.30
N GLY A 45 -9.52 11.99 -15.87
CA GLY A 45 -8.81 12.28 -14.63
C GLY A 45 -9.39 11.60 -13.38
N HIS A 46 -10.49 10.85 -13.51
CA HIS A 46 -11.05 10.07 -12.41
C HIS A 46 -10.30 8.75 -12.20
N ALA A 47 -10.20 8.33 -10.94
CA ALA A 47 -9.68 7.04 -10.56
C ALA A 47 -10.76 5.96 -10.74
N ALA A 48 -10.52 5.00 -11.63
CA ALA A 48 -11.34 3.81 -11.81
C ALA A 48 -10.77 2.65 -11.00
N LEU A 49 -11.66 1.98 -10.25
CA LEU A 49 -11.33 0.77 -9.50
C LEU A 49 -11.69 -0.49 -10.29
N SER A 50 -10.86 -1.53 -10.16
CA SER A 50 -11.10 -2.87 -10.68
C SER A 50 -10.65 -3.91 -9.66
N ASN A 51 -11.22 -5.11 -9.69
CA ASN A 51 -10.82 -6.22 -8.80
C ASN A 51 -9.52 -6.91 -9.25
N ASP A 52 -8.83 -6.39 -10.27
CA ASP A 52 -7.52 -6.87 -10.71
C ASP A 52 -6.41 -6.28 -9.82
N PHE A 53 -5.92 -7.04 -8.86
CA PHE A 53 -4.79 -6.66 -7.99
C PHE A 53 -3.58 -7.58 -8.17
N GLU A 54 -3.57 -8.42 -9.20
CA GLU A 54 -2.52 -9.42 -9.44
C GLU A 54 -1.18 -8.73 -9.71
N ASP A 55 -0.10 -9.21 -9.07
CA ASP A 55 1.22 -8.63 -9.27
C ASP A 55 1.90 -9.20 -10.53
N GLN A 56 2.33 -8.31 -11.42
CA GLN A 56 3.07 -8.68 -12.64
C GLN A 56 4.55 -8.30 -12.55
N ASN A 57 4.95 -7.60 -11.49
CA ASN A 57 6.33 -7.19 -11.28
C ASN A 57 7.03 -8.02 -10.20
N GLY A 58 6.32 -8.32 -9.11
CA GLY A 58 6.84 -9.02 -7.93
C GLY A 58 7.18 -8.11 -6.75
N HIS A 59 7.35 -6.80 -6.95
CA HIS A 59 7.73 -5.86 -5.88
C HIS A 59 6.69 -5.82 -4.75
N GLY A 60 5.40 -5.69 -5.08
CA GLY A 60 4.33 -5.71 -4.10
C GLY A 60 4.20 -7.06 -3.38
N THR A 61 4.44 -8.16 -4.09
CA THR A 61 4.44 -9.51 -3.52
C THR A 61 5.58 -9.73 -2.51
N GLU A 62 6.78 -9.20 -2.78
CA GLU A 62 7.90 -9.24 -1.82
C GLU A 62 7.57 -8.49 -0.52
N ILE A 63 6.91 -7.34 -0.63
CA ILE A 63 6.44 -6.58 0.54
C ILE A 63 5.38 -7.37 1.30
N ALA A 64 4.41 -7.96 0.59
CA ALA A 64 3.36 -8.78 1.18
C ALA A 64 3.94 -9.96 1.96
N ALA A 65 4.92 -10.66 1.39
CA ALA A 65 5.60 -11.78 2.06
C ALA A 65 6.34 -11.33 3.34
N ALA A 66 6.99 -10.16 3.30
CA ALA A 66 7.66 -9.60 4.48
C ALA A 66 6.68 -9.23 5.60
N VAL A 67 5.53 -8.62 5.24
CA VAL A 67 4.47 -8.30 6.19
C VAL A 67 3.87 -9.58 6.78
N HIS A 68 3.52 -10.55 5.92
CA HIS A 68 2.92 -11.81 6.36
C HIS A 68 3.80 -12.58 7.34
N LYS A 69 5.12 -12.57 7.14
CA LYS A 69 6.08 -13.19 8.08
C LYS A 69 6.00 -12.60 9.49
N LEU A 70 5.64 -11.33 9.64
CA LEU A 70 5.55 -10.63 10.92
C LEU A 70 4.13 -10.60 11.49
N ALA A 71 3.12 -10.57 10.63
CA ALA A 71 1.70 -10.50 10.96
C ALA A 71 0.93 -11.61 10.21
N PRO A 72 1.12 -12.88 10.60
CA PRO A 72 0.61 -14.02 9.84
C PRO A 72 -0.91 -14.13 9.78
N GLU A 73 -1.64 -13.49 10.69
CA GLU A 73 -3.11 -13.52 10.77
C GLU A 73 -3.76 -12.20 10.37
N ALA A 74 -2.99 -11.27 9.81
CA ALA A 74 -3.54 -10.06 9.21
C ALA A 74 -4.22 -10.36 7.87
N THR A 75 -5.19 -9.53 7.50
CA THR A 75 -5.72 -9.49 6.14
C THR A 75 -4.86 -8.52 5.33
N LEU A 76 -4.31 -9.00 4.21
CA LEU A 76 -3.56 -8.17 3.29
C LEU A 76 -4.48 -7.61 2.22
N VAL A 77 -4.34 -6.32 1.92
CA VAL A 77 -5.12 -5.62 0.91
C VAL A 77 -4.17 -5.12 -0.17
N GLY A 78 -4.15 -5.78 -1.32
CA GLY A 78 -3.35 -5.37 -2.48
C GLY A 78 -3.98 -4.18 -3.19
N VAL A 79 -3.31 -3.02 -3.16
CA VAL A 79 -3.78 -1.81 -3.83
C VAL A 79 -2.84 -1.51 -4.99
N LYS A 80 -3.19 -2.04 -6.15
CA LYS A 80 -2.35 -1.98 -7.36
C LYS A 80 -2.46 -0.62 -8.03
N ILE A 81 -1.39 0.17 -7.95
CA ILE A 81 -1.29 1.51 -8.56
C ILE A 81 -0.22 1.61 -9.64
N MET A 82 0.48 0.51 -9.92
CA MET A 82 1.48 0.40 -10.98
C MET A 82 1.52 -1.01 -11.56
N GLY A 83 2.04 -1.13 -12.78
CA GLY A 83 2.26 -2.41 -13.46
C GLY A 83 3.75 -2.80 -13.50
N GLU A 84 4.10 -3.65 -14.47
CA GLU A 84 5.44 -4.24 -14.65
C GLU A 84 6.61 -3.25 -14.62
N ARG A 85 6.41 -2.01 -15.08
CA ARG A 85 7.47 -0.99 -15.18
C ARG A 85 7.64 -0.13 -13.92
N LEU A 86 6.88 -0.41 -12.85
CA LEU A 86 6.89 0.35 -11.60
C LEU A 86 6.75 1.86 -11.78
N ARG A 87 5.85 2.25 -12.71
CA ARG A 87 5.51 3.66 -12.93
C ARG A 87 4.13 3.94 -12.36
N THR A 88 4.05 5.00 -11.58
CA THR A 88 2.80 5.51 -11.01
C THR A 88 2.82 7.05 -11.00
N SER A 89 1.75 7.66 -10.49
CA SER A 89 1.62 9.10 -10.31
C SER A 89 1.24 9.44 -8.86
N ALA A 90 1.39 10.71 -8.49
CA ALA A 90 0.98 11.15 -7.16
C ALA A 90 -0.55 11.08 -6.97
N GLU A 91 -1.32 11.23 -8.03
CA GLU A 91 -2.78 11.07 -8.02
C GLU A 91 -3.17 9.62 -7.74
N LEU A 92 -2.46 8.65 -8.33
CA LEU A 92 -2.67 7.23 -8.04
C LEU A 92 -2.26 6.86 -6.61
N MET A 93 -1.16 7.44 -6.11
CA MET A 93 -0.78 7.31 -4.69
C MET A 93 -1.85 7.88 -3.76
N ALA A 94 -2.33 9.08 -4.03
CA ALA A 94 -3.41 9.73 -3.28
C ALA A 94 -4.68 8.88 -3.25
N ALA A 95 -5.14 8.42 -4.43
CA ALA A 95 -6.29 7.54 -4.54
C ALA A 95 -6.09 6.22 -3.79
N GLY A 96 -4.88 5.66 -3.84
CA GLY A 96 -4.52 4.46 -3.07
C GLY A 96 -4.65 4.67 -1.57
N ILE A 97 -4.13 5.79 -1.05
CA ILE A 97 -4.22 6.14 0.38
C ILE A 97 -5.68 6.30 0.80
N GLU A 98 -6.46 7.07 0.04
CA GLU A 98 -7.87 7.35 0.36
C GLU A 98 -8.73 6.09 0.33
N THR A 99 -8.63 5.28 -0.74
CA THR A 99 -9.41 4.05 -0.87
C THR A 99 -9.04 3.02 0.19
N SER A 100 -7.77 2.95 0.59
CA SER A 100 -7.32 2.08 1.68
C SER A 100 -7.93 2.49 3.03
N ALA A 101 -7.89 3.79 3.35
CA ALA A 101 -8.46 4.33 4.57
C ALA A 101 -9.98 4.14 4.61
N GLN A 102 -10.69 4.45 3.52
CA GLN A 102 -12.14 4.25 3.40
C GLN A 102 -12.54 2.78 3.52
N SER A 103 -11.68 1.87 3.07
CA SER A 103 -11.88 0.43 3.22
C SER A 103 -11.56 -0.07 4.63
N GLY A 104 -11.19 0.80 5.58
CA GLY A 104 -10.92 0.43 6.97
C GLY A 104 -9.57 -0.26 7.17
N CYS A 105 -8.59 -0.02 6.30
CA CYS A 105 -7.23 -0.50 6.52
C CYS A 105 -6.60 0.27 7.69
N ALA A 106 -6.26 -0.43 8.77
CA ALA A 106 -5.63 0.18 9.93
C ALA A 106 -4.15 0.50 9.70
N VAL A 107 -3.50 -0.18 8.76
CA VAL A 107 -2.12 0.10 8.32
C VAL A 107 -2.10 0.26 6.81
N ILE A 108 -1.41 1.29 6.32
CA ILE A 108 -1.25 1.59 4.91
C ILE A 108 0.24 1.72 4.61
N ASN A 109 0.79 0.79 3.83
CA ASN A 109 2.19 0.79 3.42
C ASN A 109 2.35 1.31 1.99
N LEU A 110 3.22 2.30 1.82
CA LEU A 110 3.72 2.81 0.54
C LEU A 110 5.24 2.68 0.51
N SER A 111 5.75 1.64 -0.14
CA SER A 111 7.19 1.47 -0.39
C SER A 111 7.67 2.29 -1.60
N LEU A 112 7.10 3.48 -1.79
CA LEU A 112 7.37 4.38 -2.90
C LEU A 112 7.09 5.83 -2.51
N GLY A 113 7.57 6.76 -3.33
CA GLY A 113 7.29 8.19 -3.15
C GLY A 113 7.74 9.01 -4.36
N THR A 114 7.52 10.31 -4.30
CA THR A 114 7.93 11.25 -5.35
C THR A 114 8.74 12.42 -4.78
N PRO A 115 9.84 12.84 -5.45
CA PRO A 115 10.57 14.05 -5.07
C PRO A 115 9.85 15.33 -5.51
N ASN A 116 8.74 15.23 -6.26
CA ASN A 116 8.04 16.38 -6.80
C ASN A 116 7.31 17.17 -5.70
N MET A 117 7.89 18.29 -5.29
CA MET A 117 7.33 19.19 -4.28
C MET A 117 5.94 19.73 -4.64
N GLY A 118 5.60 19.86 -5.93
CA GLY A 118 4.27 20.27 -6.36
C GLY A 118 3.16 19.27 -6.01
N LYS A 119 3.51 18.05 -5.61
CA LYS A 119 2.57 17.01 -5.15
C LYS A 119 2.54 16.81 -3.64
N ALA A 120 3.40 17.54 -2.91
CA ALA A 120 3.54 17.40 -1.47
C ALA A 120 2.23 17.70 -0.72
N LEU A 121 1.53 18.78 -1.10
CA LEU A 121 0.29 19.19 -0.45
C LEU A 121 -0.81 18.13 -0.61
N LEU A 122 -1.02 17.65 -1.84
CA LEU A 122 -1.97 16.59 -2.16
C LEU A 122 -1.73 15.35 -1.29
N LEU A 123 -0.51 14.82 -1.33
CA LEU A 123 -0.19 13.60 -0.58
C LEU A 123 -0.29 13.81 0.92
N ARG A 124 0.11 14.99 1.43
CA ARG A 124 -0.03 15.33 2.84
C ARG A 124 -1.49 15.36 3.29
N GLU A 125 -2.39 15.92 2.49
CA GLU A 125 -3.82 15.96 2.79
C GLU A 125 -4.43 14.56 2.81
N CYS A 126 -4.12 13.71 1.83
CA CYS A 126 -4.59 12.32 1.83
C CYS A 126 -4.06 11.54 3.04
N VAL A 127 -2.80 11.72 3.41
CA VAL A 127 -2.22 11.10 4.61
C VAL A 127 -2.90 11.60 5.88
N ALA A 128 -3.11 12.91 6.02
CA ALA A 128 -3.81 13.48 7.18
C ALA A 128 -5.22 12.87 7.31
N ASN A 129 -5.98 12.82 6.22
CA ASN A 129 -7.32 12.23 6.21
C ASN A 129 -7.29 10.73 6.57
N ALA A 130 -6.30 9.97 6.09
CA ALA A 130 -6.15 8.57 6.47
C ALA A 130 -5.86 8.40 7.97
N VAL A 131 -5.00 9.25 8.53
CA VAL A 131 -4.68 9.26 9.96
C VAL A 131 -5.88 9.65 10.81
N ASP A 132 -6.64 10.67 10.40
CA ASP A 132 -7.88 11.10 11.08
C ASP A 132 -8.95 10.00 11.06
N ASN A 133 -8.95 9.13 10.05
CA ASN A 133 -9.80 7.94 9.97
C ASN A 133 -9.25 6.71 10.72
N GLY A 134 -8.16 6.87 11.48
CA GLY A 134 -7.60 5.83 12.34
C GLY A 134 -6.56 4.92 11.68
N SER A 135 -6.12 5.22 10.46
CA SER A 135 -5.03 4.48 9.81
C SER A 135 -3.65 4.97 10.23
N VAL A 136 -2.68 4.07 10.30
CA VAL A 136 -1.25 4.42 10.33
C VAL A 136 -0.71 4.33 8.91
N VAL A 137 -0.06 5.39 8.43
CA VAL A 137 0.58 5.41 7.11
C VAL A 137 2.09 5.27 7.25
N LEU A 138 2.67 4.30 6.53
CA LEU A 138 4.10 4.03 6.44
C LEU A 138 4.58 4.33 5.03
N ALA A 139 5.56 5.22 4.89
CA ALA A 139 6.11 5.62 3.60
C ALA A 139 7.64 5.49 3.59
N SER A 140 8.21 5.04 2.47
CA SER A 140 9.67 4.90 2.34
C SER A 140 10.37 6.24 2.11
N ALA A 141 11.43 6.49 2.86
CA ALA A 141 12.31 7.63 2.60
C ALA A 141 13.08 7.43 1.27
N HIS A 142 13.49 8.53 0.64
CA HIS A 142 14.32 8.44 -0.55
C HIS A 142 15.67 7.76 -0.23
N PRO A 143 16.16 6.81 -1.04
CA PRO A 143 17.41 6.08 -0.77
C PRO A 143 18.66 6.97 -0.62
N LYS A 144 18.63 8.19 -1.17
CA LYS A 144 19.72 9.18 -1.07
C LYS A 144 19.50 10.23 0.04
N GLY A 145 18.47 10.09 0.86
CA GLY A 145 18.12 11.06 1.91
C GLY A 145 17.50 12.37 1.39
N GLU A 146 17.09 12.40 0.13
CA GLU A 146 16.35 13.52 -0.44
C GLU A 146 14.90 13.52 0.07
N ARG A 147 14.20 14.66 -0.04
CA ARG A 147 12.77 14.71 0.28
C ARG A 147 11.99 13.85 -0.72
N ALA A 148 11.14 12.95 -0.21
CA ALA A 148 10.21 12.19 -1.02
C ALA A 148 8.87 12.16 -0.32
N TYR A 149 7.81 12.55 -1.00
CA TYR A 149 6.47 12.55 -0.46
C TYR A 149 5.79 11.22 -0.80
N PRO A 150 5.08 10.56 0.14
CA PRO A 150 4.62 11.10 1.43
C PRO A 150 5.52 10.91 2.66
N ALA A 151 6.77 10.44 2.53
CA ALA A 151 7.68 10.21 3.66
C ALA A 151 8.24 11.50 4.30
#